data_AF-A0A069P5Z4-F1
#
_entry.id   AF-A0A069P5Z4-F1
#
_cell.length_a   1.000
_cell.length_b   1.000
_cell.length_c   1.000
_cell.angle_alpha   90.00
_cell.angle_beta   90.00
_cell.angle_gamma   90.00
#
_symmetry.space_group_name_H-M   'P 1'
#
loop_
_entity.id
_entity.type
_entity.pdbx_description
1 polymer ?
#
loop_
_entity_poly.entity_id
_entity_poly.type
_entity_poly.pdbx_seq_one_letter_code
_entity_poly.pdbx_strand_id
1 'polypeptide(L)'
;MFDRGNTVTWTLIYVPDPTGAASKTELFYNEKKVFSIEGVPNAYRGDDGAYFKLGIYKARWKRDPTDVDVRTIDFGPLVIKERIGADRSLHSSRGAKGKAPSDINVHEGNQ
;
A
#
# COMPACT_ATOMS: atom_id res chain seq x y z
N MET A 1 -17.76 13.40 -7.82
CA MET A 1 -17.76 14.77 -8.40
C MET A 1 -16.98 15.78 -7.55
N PHE A 2 -16.40 15.40 -6.40
CA PHE A 2 -15.77 16.36 -5.47
C PHE A 2 -14.29 16.68 -5.76
N ASP A 3 -13.59 15.85 -6.52
CA ASP A 3 -12.13 15.97 -6.68
C ASP A 3 -11.71 16.68 -8.00
N ARG A 4 -12.68 17.04 -8.85
CA ARG A 4 -12.37 17.63 -10.17
C ARG A 4 -11.70 18.99 -9.98
N GLY A 5 -10.47 19.12 -10.50
CA GLY A 5 -9.68 20.36 -10.42
C GLY A 5 -8.98 20.56 -9.08
N ASN A 6 -9.11 19.62 -8.13
CA ASN A 6 -8.44 19.69 -6.83
C ASN A 6 -7.36 18.62 -6.75
N THR A 7 -6.19 18.98 -6.23
CA THR A 7 -5.18 17.98 -5.85
C THR A 7 -5.63 17.31 -4.57
N VAL A 8 -5.70 15.99 -4.57
CA VAL A 8 -6.07 15.17 -3.42
C VAL A 8 -4.99 14.14 -3.15
N THR A 9 -4.81 13.77 -1.88
CA THR A 9 -3.84 12.74 -1.48
C THR A 9 -4.57 11.47 -1.09
N TRP A 10 -4.18 10.36 -1.72
CA TRP A 10 -4.65 9.02 -1.38
C TRP A 10 -3.50 8.20 -0.80
N THR A 11 -3.76 7.55 0.34
CA THR A 11 -2.80 6.61 0.95
C THR A 11 -3.48 5.26 1.13
N LEU A 12 -2.88 4.20 0.58
CA LEU A 12 -3.28 2.81 0.78
C LEU A 12 -2.26 2.10 1.67
N ILE A 13 -2.72 1.53 2.78
CA ILE A 13 -1.95 0.57 3.56
C ILE A 13 -2.53 -0.80 3.27
N TYR A 14 -1.71 -1.69 2.72
CA TYR A 14 -2.12 -3.02 2.31
C TYR A 14 -1.11 -4.05 2.80
N VAL A 15 -1.56 -4.96 3.66
CA VAL A 15 -0.83 -6.15 4.09
C VAL A 15 -1.54 -7.35 3.49
N PRO A 16 -0.98 -7.99 2.45
CA PRO A 16 -1.61 -9.13 1.79
C PRO A 16 -1.52 -10.36 2.70
N ASP A 17 -2.66 -11.01 2.92
CA ASP A 17 -2.73 -12.32 3.56
C ASP A 17 -3.95 -13.10 3.03
N PRO A 18 -3.75 -14.25 2.37
CA PRO A 18 -4.83 -15.07 1.83
C PRO A 18 -5.66 -15.78 2.91
N THR A 19 -5.20 -15.83 4.16
CA THR A 19 -5.93 -16.38 5.30
C THR A 19 -6.71 -15.32 6.07
N GLY A 20 -6.29 -14.06 5.97
CA GLY A 20 -6.83 -12.94 6.72
C GLY A 20 -6.25 -12.75 8.11
N ALA A 21 -5.50 -13.71 8.67
CA ALA A 21 -5.02 -13.66 10.05
C ALA A 21 -4.16 -12.43 10.39
N ALA A 22 -3.38 -11.95 9.43
CA ALA A 22 -2.55 -10.75 9.52
C ALA A 22 -2.91 -9.70 8.44
N SER A 23 -4.03 -9.87 7.73
CA SER A 23 -4.40 -8.96 6.66
C SER A 23 -4.79 -7.59 7.19
N LYS A 24 -4.48 -6.57 6.39
CA LYS A 24 -4.88 -5.20 6.64
C LYS A 24 -5.09 -4.47 5.32
N THR A 25 -6.20 -3.75 5.22
CA THR A 25 -6.47 -2.81 4.13
C THR A 25 -7.05 -1.54 4.71
N GLU A 26 -6.30 -0.44 4.64
CA GLU A 26 -6.76 0.89 5.05
C GLU A 26 -6.60 1.87 3.89
N LEU A 27 -7.59 2.74 3.71
CA LEU A 27 -7.56 3.82 2.73
C LEU A 27 -7.77 5.16 3.42
N PHE A 28 -6.95 6.14 3.04
CA PHE A 28 -7.02 7.50 3.55
C PHE A 28 -7.21 8.47 2.38
N TYR A 29 -8.10 9.44 2.57
CA TYR A 29 -8.34 10.57 1.68
C TYR A 29 -7.96 11.84 2.42
N ASN A 30 -6.98 12.58 1.91
CA ASN A 30 -6.43 13.77 2.57
C ASN A 30 -6.17 13.51 4.06
N GLU A 31 -5.41 12.45 4.35
CA GLU A 31 -5.02 11.98 5.70
C GLU A 31 -6.16 11.46 6.58
N LYS A 32 -7.43 11.65 6.18
CA LYS A 32 -8.58 11.09 6.88
C LYS A 32 -8.79 9.64 6.46
N LYS A 33 -8.80 8.72 7.42
CA LYS A 33 -9.16 7.32 7.16
C LYS A 33 -10.62 7.25 6.68
N VAL A 34 -10.83 6.72 5.48
CA VAL A 34 -12.15 6.54 4.85
C VAL A 34 -12.55 5.09 4.73
N PHE A 35 -11.60 4.16 4.85
CA PHE A 35 -11.86 2.73 4.85
C PHE A 35 -10.83 2.00 5.73
N SER A 36 -11.28 0.93 6.39
CA SER A 36 -10.43 0.07 7.22
C SER A 36 -11.06 -1.32 7.33
N ILE A 37 -10.28 -2.35 7.05
CA ILE A 37 -10.63 -3.74 7.33
C ILE A 37 -9.36 -4.51 7.70
N GLU A 38 -9.50 -5.42 8.67
CA GLU A 38 -8.45 -6.28 9.18
C GLU A 38 -9.06 -7.66 9.45
N GLY A 39 -8.25 -8.72 9.44
CA GLY A 39 -8.75 -10.05 9.81
C GLY A 39 -9.51 -10.79 8.70
N VAL A 40 -9.47 -10.30 7.46
CA VAL A 40 -10.25 -10.85 6.32
C VAL A 40 -9.32 -11.14 5.14
N PRO A 41 -9.42 -12.32 4.49
CA PRO A 41 -8.63 -12.63 3.30
C PRO A 41 -8.67 -11.50 2.26
N ASN A 42 -7.51 -10.99 1.88
CA ASN A 42 -7.41 -9.87 0.94
C ASN A 42 -6.42 -10.11 -0.21
N ALA A 43 -5.84 -11.31 -0.32
CA ALA A 43 -4.91 -11.71 -1.35
C ALA A 43 -5.24 -13.11 -1.89
N TYR A 44 -4.79 -13.43 -3.10
CA TYR A 44 -4.91 -14.77 -3.65
C TYR A 44 -3.85 -15.69 -3.04
N ARG A 45 -4.23 -16.95 -2.78
CA ARG A 45 -3.28 -17.94 -2.25
C ARG A 45 -2.22 -18.25 -3.31
N GLY A 46 -0.95 -18.10 -2.93
CA GLY A 46 0.21 -18.42 -3.79
C GLY A 46 0.54 -17.36 -4.83
N ASP A 47 -0.07 -16.17 -4.76
CA ASP A 47 0.30 -15.03 -5.61
C ASP A 47 1.41 -14.22 -4.94
N ASP A 48 2.63 -14.33 -5.48
CA ASP A 48 3.84 -13.61 -5.06
C ASP A 48 4.22 -12.47 -6.02
N GLY A 49 3.51 -12.35 -7.15
CA GLY A 49 3.80 -11.43 -8.24
C GLY A 49 2.89 -10.22 -8.29
N ALA A 50 2.20 -9.90 -7.20
CA ALA A 50 1.26 -8.78 -7.16
C ALA A 50 1.98 -7.43 -7.38
N TYR A 51 1.33 -6.54 -8.12
CA TYR A 51 1.88 -5.22 -8.44
C TYR A 51 0.78 -4.16 -8.49
N PHE A 52 1.15 -2.92 -8.20
CA PHE A 52 0.23 -1.80 -8.20
C PHE A 52 0.07 -1.20 -9.61
N LYS A 53 -1.18 -0.92 -10.00
CA LYS A 53 -1.52 -0.17 -11.23
C LYS A 53 -2.29 1.09 -10.85
N LEU A 54 -1.91 2.22 -11.44
CA LEU A 54 -2.66 3.47 -11.39
C LEU A 54 -2.92 3.96 -12.81
N GLY A 55 -4.16 4.38 -13.07
CA GLY A 55 -4.55 4.90 -14.36
C GLY A 55 -6.06 4.78 -14.59
N ILE A 56 -6.50 5.13 -15.79
CA ILE A 56 -7.91 5.04 -16.16
C ILE A 56 -8.18 3.63 -16.70
N TYR A 57 -8.89 2.82 -15.93
CA TYR A 57 -9.34 1.49 -16.37
C TYR A 57 -10.81 1.53 -16.84
N LYS A 58 -11.06 1.08 -18.08
CA LYS A 58 -12.35 1.26 -18.77
C LYS A 58 -13.05 -0.07 -19.08
N ALA A 59 -13.35 -0.85 -18.03
CA ALA A 59 -13.84 -2.23 -18.15
C ALA A 59 -15.16 -2.42 -18.93
N ARG A 60 -16.05 -1.41 -18.91
CA ARG A 60 -17.42 -1.49 -19.47
C ARG A 60 -17.70 -0.58 -20.67
N TRP A 61 -16.74 0.24 -21.10
CA TRP A 61 -16.93 1.18 -22.22
C TRP A 61 -17.28 0.55 -23.56
N LYS A 62 -17.01 -0.75 -23.75
CA LYS A 62 -17.43 -1.47 -24.95
C LYS A 62 -18.88 -1.95 -24.92
N ARG A 63 -19.56 -1.84 -23.77
CA ARG A 63 -20.88 -2.43 -23.52
C ARG A 63 -21.95 -1.40 -23.20
N ASP A 64 -21.56 -0.28 -22.60
CA ASP A 64 -22.50 0.75 -22.15
C ASP A 64 -22.35 2.01 -23.03
N PRO A 65 -23.45 2.60 -23.52
CA PRO A 65 -23.42 3.91 -24.17
C PRO A 65 -22.80 4.95 -23.24
N THR A 66 -21.91 5.79 -23.76
CA THR A 66 -21.30 6.88 -23.00
C THR A 66 -21.16 8.12 -23.88
N ASP A 67 -21.49 9.28 -23.31
CA ASP A 67 -21.31 10.63 -23.85
C ASP A 67 -19.95 11.25 -23.46
N VAL A 68 -19.05 10.42 -22.91
CA VAL A 68 -17.77 10.85 -22.38
C VAL A 68 -16.72 10.70 -23.46
N ASP A 69 -16.43 11.80 -24.15
CA ASP A 69 -15.42 11.83 -25.22
C ASP A 69 -13.99 11.82 -24.68
N VAL A 70 -13.74 12.50 -23.55
CA VAL A 70 -12.40 12.68 -22.97
C VAL A 70 -12.40 12.47 -21.45
N ARG A 71 -11.36 11.80 -20.96
CA ARG A 71 -11.05 11.64 -19.53
C ARG A 71 -9.55 11.88 -19.34
N THR A 72 -9.21 12.78 -18.42
CA THR A 72 -7.83 13.05 -18.02
C THR A 72 -7.68 12.69 -16.55
N ILE A 73 -6.53 12.11 -16.19
CA ILE A 73 -6.11 11.92 -14.82
C ILE A 73 -4.73 12.54 -14.67
N ASP A 74 -4.63 13.52 -13.76
CA ASP A 74 -3.34 14.00 -13.29
C ASP A 74 -3.03 13.23 -12.01
N PHE A 75 -1.83 12.64 -11.94
CA PHE A 75 -1.38 11.92 -10.77
C PHE A 75 0.10 12.21 -10.52
N GLY A 76 0.47 12.23 -9.25
CA GLY A 76 1.85 12.45 -8.83
C GLY A 76 1.94 13.42 -7.66
N PRO A 77 3.00 13.29 -6.83
CA PRO A 77 4.01 12.23 -6.86
C PRO A 77 3.44 10.88 -6.40
N LEU A 78 3.96 9.77 -6.94
CA LEU A 78 3.67 8.42 -6.46
C LEU A 78 4.84 7.92 -5.61
N VAL A 79 4.54 7.49 -4.39
CA VAL A 79 5.54 6.94 -3.46
C VAL A 79 5.08 5.55 -3.02
N ILE A 80 5.87 4.54 -3.30
CA ILE A 80 5.66 3.16 -2.83
C ILE A 80 6.71 2.87 -1.79
N LYS A 81 6.28 2.41 -0.61
CA LYS A 81 7.17 2.03 0.48
C LYS A 81 6.81 0.63 0.94
N GLU A 82 7.83 -0.19 1.16
CA GLU A 82 7.66 -1.41 1.93
C GLU A 82 7.53 -1.05 3.40
N ARG A 83 6.48 -1.56 4.04
CA ARG A 83 6.32 -1.44 5.49
C ARG A 83 6.69 -2.77 6.10
N ILE A 84 7.92 -2.88 6.57
CA ILE A 84 8.33 -4.00 7.41
C ILE A 84 7.47 -3.93 8.66
N GLY A 85 6.52 -4.85 8.80
CA GLY A 85 5.70 -4.97 10.00
C GLY A 85 6.63 -5.14 11.20
N ALA A 86 6.28 -4.51 12.34
CA ALA A 86 7.00 -4.71 13.58
C ALA A 86 7.18 -6.22 13.81
N ASP A 87 8.43 -6.64 13.78
CA ASP A 87 8.85 -8.02 13.96
C ASP A 87 8.16 -8.62 15.20
N ARG A 88 7.39 -9.69 15.02
CA ARG A 88 6.86 -10.50 16.12
C ARG A 88 7.93 -11.41 16.74
N SER A 89 9.23 -11.13 16.58
CA SER A 89 10.34 -11.84 17.23
C SER A 89 10.85 -11.15 18.51
N LEU A 90 9.96 -10.89 19.47
CA LEU A 90 10.40 -10.66 20.85
C LEU A 90 9.50 -11.44 21.81
N HIS A 91 9.66 -12.76 21.83
CA HIS A 91 9.48 -13.60 23.03
C HIS A 91 10.08 -15.00 22.83
N SER A 92 11.40 -15.08 22.68
CA SER A 92 12.18 -16.26 23.11
C SER A 92 13.68 -15.91 23.10
N SER A 93 14.20 -15.48 24.26
CA SER A 93 15.55 -15.80 24.72
C SER A 93 15.85 -15.05 26.02
N ARG A 94 15.42 -15.62 27.15
CA ARG A 94 16.19 -15.44 28.39
C ARG A 94 17.50 -16.20 28.19
N GLY A 95 18.61 -15.46 28.07
CA GLY A 95 19.93 -15.98 28.38
C GLY A 95 20.96 -15.88 27.27
N ALA A 96 21.53 -14.69 27.06
CA ALA A 96 22.95 -14.55 26.71
C ALA A 96 23.41 -13.13 27.04
N LYS A 97 24.26 -13.02 28.08
CA LYS A 97 25.05 -11.82 28.36
C LYS A 97 26.10 -11.64 27.26
N GLY A 98 26.26 -10.44 26.71
CA GLY A 98 27.54 -10.04 26.13
C GLY A 98 27.52 -9.03 24.98
N LYS A 99 28.01 -7.82 25.30
CA LYS A 99 28.79 -6.90 24.46
C LYS A 99 28.09 -6.07 23.36
N ALA A 100 28.12 -4.74 23.55
CA ALA A 100 28.13 -3.72 22.48
C ALA A 100 29.60 -3.33 22.15
N PRO A 101 29.95 -2.50 21.15
CA PRO A 101 29.12 -1.72 20.20
C PRO A 101 29.64 -1.70 18.73
N SER A 102 29.06 -0.80 17.92
CA SER A 102 29.59 -0.11 16.71
C SER A 102 29.18 -0.64 15.32
N ASP A 103 28.27 0.09 14.64
CA ASP A 103 28.57 0.99 13.52
C ASP A 103 27.37 1.19 12.58
N ILE A 104 26.99 2.46 12.41
CA ILE A 104 25.95 2.95 11.51
C ILE A 104 26.57 3.06 10.11
N ASN A 105 26.04 2.33 9.13
CA ASN A 105 26.35 2.58 7.72
C ASN A 105 25.23 3.39 7.07
N VAL A 106 25.53 4.66 6.82
CA VAL A 106 24.78 5.54 5.92
C VAL A 106 25.25 5.24 4.50
N HIS A 107 24.35 4.81 3.63
CA HIS A 107 24.59 4.84 2.18
C HIS A 107 23.77 5.96 1.57
N GLU A 108 24.44 7.09 1.34
CA GLU A 108 24.05 8.05 0.31
C GLU A 108 24.55 7.51 -1.03
N GLY A 109 23.63 7.30 -1.96
CA GLY A 109 23.92 6.97 -3.36
C GLY A 109 23.21 7.96 -4.25
N ASN A 110 23.97 8.90 -4.82
CA ASN A 110 23.53 9.81 -5.86
C ASN A 110 24.47 9.63 -7.05
N GLN A 111 23.94 9.14 -8.17
CA GLN A 111 24.26 9.49 -9.57
C GLN A 111 23.37 8.70 -10.51
#